data_AF-A0A943HU48-F1
#
_entry.id   AF-A0A943HU48-F1
#
_cell.length_a   1.000
_cell.length_b   1.000
_cell.length_c   1.000
_cell.angle_alpha   90.00
_cell.angle_beta   90.00
_cell.angle_gamma   90.00
#
_symmetry.space_group_name_H-M   'P 1'
#
loop_
_entity.id
_entity.type
_entity.pdbx_description
1 polymer ?
#
loop_
_entity_poly.entity_id
_entity_poly.type
_entity_poly.pdbx_seq_one_letter_code
_entity_poly.pdbx_strand_id
1 'polypeptide(L)'
;KITGEQKYLDEAYAIAESCHKKWFMPYRSKELNLTFNILAPGHAWFNTIMCRGFFELYSIDNDRKYIDDIEKSMIHAWSSSCHQGNNLLNDDDLRGGTTKTSWEILHQGALVELYARLAVLERENR
;
A
#
# COMPACT_ATOMS: atom_id res chain seq x y z
N LYS A 1 -14.22 0.71 -16.90
CA LYS A 1 -15.58 0.90 -16.35
C LYS A 1 -16.52 1.68 -17.28
N ILE A 2 -16.15 2.88 -17.75
CA ILE A 2 -17.07 3.75 -18.52
C ILE A 2 -17.39 3.21 -19.92
N THR A 3 -16.36 2.94 -20.74
CA THR A 3 -16.56 2.59 -22.16
C THR A 3 -16.77 1.10 -22.41
N GLY A 4 -16.39 0.24 -21.46
CA GLY A 4 -16.37 -1.21 -21.64
C GLY A 4 -15.30 -1.72 -22.62
N GLU A 5 -14.46 -0.85 -23.18
CA GLU A 5 -13.43 -1.26 -24.14
C GLU A 5 -12.25 -1.96 -23.45
N GLN A 6 -11.98 -3.21 -23.84
CA GLN A 6 -10.97 -4.08 -23.21
C GLN A 6 -9.55 -3.50 -23.25
N LYS A 7 -9.20 -2.72 -24.29
CA LYS A 7 -7.87 -2.10 -24.46
C LYS A 7 -7.43 -1.26 -23.25
N TYR A 8 -8.37 -0.63 -22.53
CA TYR A 8 -8.05 0.15 -21.33
C TYR A 8 -7.70 -0.73 -20.14
N LEU A 9 -8.35 -1.89 -20.03
CA LEU A 9 -8.08 -2.86 -18.97
C LEU A 9 -6.77 -3.61 -19.24
N ASP A 10 -6.47 -3.94 -20.49
CA ASP A 10 -5.20 -4.56 -20.90
C ASP A 10 -4.01 -3.67 -20.53
N GLU A 11 -4.09 -2.37 -20.81
CA GLU A 11 -3.06 -1.40 -20.41
C GLU A 11 -2.96 -1.28 -18.89
N ALA A 12 -4.09 -1.29 -18.18
CA ALA A 12 -4.10 -1.24 -16.72
C ALA A 12 -3.35 -2.42 -16.10
N TYR A 13 -3.47 -3.63 -16.66
CA TYR A 13 -2.69 -4.79 -16.21
C TYR A 13 -1.19 -4.59 -16.38
N ALA A 14 -0.74 -4.11 -17.56
CA ALA A 14 0.67 -3.89 -17.84
C ALA A 14 1.29 -2.83 -16.91
N ILE A 15 0.56 -1.74 -16.67
CA ILE A 15 0.96 -0.69 -15.74
C ILE A 15 1.00 -1.24 -14.30
N ALA A 16 -0.04 -1.95 -13.85
CA ALA A 16 -0.09 -2.50 -12.49
C ALA A 16 1.06 -3.47 -12.21
N GLU A 17 1.37 -4.37 -13.14
CA GLU A 17 2.52 -5.28 -13.00
C GLU A 17 3.85 -4.52 -12.89
N SER A 18 4.04 -3.52 -13.74
CA SER A 18 5.27 -2.73 -13.77
C SER A 18 5.41 -1.91 -12.49
N CYS A 19 4.31 -1.32 -12.01
CA CYS A 19 4.27 -0.59 -10.76
C CYS A 19 4.65 -1.48 -9.57
N HIS A 20 4.05 -2.67 -9.50
CA HIS A 20 4.32 -3.63 -8.43
C HIS A 20 5.79 -4.05 -8.41
N LYS A 21 6.34 -4.43 -9.57
CA LYS A 21 7.77 -4.78 -9.69
C LYS A 21 8.74 -3.65 -9.33
N LYS A 22 8.33 -2.38 -9.54
CA LYS A 22 9.20 -1.20 -9.38
C LYS A 22 9.18 -0.63 -7.96
N TRP A 23 8.01 -0.54 -7.35
CA TRP A 23 7.78 0.22 -6.11
C TRP A 23 7.43 -0.67 -4.91
N PHE A 24 7.40 -1.97 -5.09
CA PHE A 24 7.36 -2.95 -4.01
C PHE A 24 8.66 -3.77 -4.03
N MET A 25 9.03 -4.32 -2.87
CA MET A 25 10.22 -5.15 -2.74
C MET A 25 9.94 -6.38 -1.87
N PRO A 26 10.57 -7.54 -2.16
CA PRO A 26 10.45 -8.71 -1.30
C PRO A 26 10.87 -8.39 0.14
N TYR A 27 10.03 -8.78 1.10
CA TYR A 27 10.24 -8.50 2.51
C TYR A 27 9.71 -9.63 3.39
N ARG A 28 10.42 -9.90 4.48
CA ARG A 28 10.06 -10.89 5.50
C ARG A 28 9.77 -10.16 6.81
N SER A 29 8.50 -10.04 7.19
CA SER A 29 8.11 -9.41 8.46
C SER A 29 8.25 -10.39 9.62
N LYS A 30 9.05 -10.03 10.63
CA LYS A 30 9.14 -10.80 11.87
C LYS A 30 7.81 -10.82 12.63
N GLU A 31 7.14 -9.66 12.69
CA GLU A 31 5.91 -9.39 13.43
C GLU A 31 4.74 -10.21 12.87
N LEU A 32 4.61 -10.28 11.54
CA LEU A 32 3.54 -11.01 10.88
C LEU A 32 3.87 -12.48 10.61
N ASN A 33 5.15 -12.87 10.74
CA ASN A 33 5.63 -14.19 10.33
C ASN A 33 5.32 -14.54 8.85
N LEU A 34 5.24 -13.52 7.97
CA LEU A 34 4.95 -13.67 6.53
C LEU A 34 6.10 -13.16 5.64
N THR A 35 6.10 -13.63 4.38
CA THR A 35 6.86 -13.07 3.26
C THR A 35 5.88 -12.47 2.26
N PHE A 36 6.12 -11.24 1.83
CA PHE A 36 5.28 -10.50 0.90
C PHE A 36 6.11 -9.41 0.22
N ASN A 37 5.56 -8.67 -0.74
CA ASN A 37 6.25 -7.50 -1.28
C ASN A 37 5.77 -6.28 -0.50
N ILE A 38 6.65 -5.68 0.30
CA ILE A 38 6.31 -4.45 1.02
C ILE A 38 6.45 -3.26 0.07
N LEU A 39 5.61 -2.23 0.26
CA LEU A 39 5.87 -0.91 -0.33
C LEU A 39 7.30 -0.46 0.03
N ALA A 40 8.13 -0.29 -0.99
CA ALA A 40 9.54 0.04 -0.79
C ALA A 40 9.70 1.44 -0.16
N PRO A 41 10.80 1.68 0.59
CA PRO A 41 11.08 2.99 1.18
C PRO A 41 11.00 4.10 0.12
N GLY A 42 10.32 5.20 0.45
CA GLY A 42 10.05 6.24 -0.53
C GLY A 42 9.01 7.26 -0.07
N HIS A 43 8.54 8.07 -1.01
CA HIS A 43 7.63 9.16 -0.71
C HIS A 43 6.19 8.64 -0.51
N ALA A 44 5.74 8.53 0.75
CA ALA A 44 4.47 7.91 1.12
C ALA A 44 3.24 8.44 0.36
N TRP A 45 3.20 9.74 0.05
CA TRP A 45 2.10 10.31 -0.72
C TRP A 45 2.11 9.84 -2.17
N PHE A 46 3.26 9.75 -2.83
CA PHE A 46 3.31 9.24 -4.21
C PHE A 46 2.91 7.76 -4.24
N ASN A 47 3.37 6.97 -3.27
CA ASN A 47 2.99 5.57 -3.14
C ASN A 47 1.48 5.41 -2.90
N THR A 48 0.87 6.26 -2.09
CA THR A 48 -0.57 6.24 -1.83
C THR A 48 -1.38 6.58 -3.07
N ILE A 49 -0.98 7.63 -3.81
CA ILE A 49 -1.63 8.00 -5.07
C ILE A 49 -1.49 6.87 -6.10
N MET A 50 -0.33 6.23 -6.21
CA MET A 50 -0.14 5.03 -7.03
C MET A 50 -1.11 3.91 -6.60
N CYS A 51 -1.26 3.67 -5.30
CA CYS A 51 -2.12 2.62 -4.78
C CYS A 51 -3.60 2.79 -5.15
N ARG A 52 -4.07 4.01 -5.41
CA ARG A 52 -5.43 4.24 -5.93
C ARG A 52 -5.70 3.43 -7.21
N GLY A 53 -4.69 3.27 -8.08
CA GLY A 53 -4.80 2.44 -9.28
C GLY A 53 -5.00 0.96 -8.98
N PHE A 54 -4.33 0.41 -7.97
CA PHE A 54 -4.52 -0.99 -7.56
C PHE A 54 -5.92 -1.23 -6.97
N PHE A 55 -6.41 -0.32 -6.12
CA PHE A 55 -7.79 -0.40 -5.60
C PHE A 55 -8.82 -0.32 -6.73
N GLU A 56 -8.61 0.56 -7.72
CA GLU A 56 -9.50 0.68 -8.86
C GLU A 56 -9.47 -0.57 -9.74
N LEU A 57 -8.30 -1.16 -10.00
CA LEU A 57 -8.16 -2.40 -10.76
C LEU A 57 -8.84 -3.57 -10.05
N TYR A 58 -8.59 -3.75 -8.75
CA TYR A 58 -9.21 -4.80 -7.93
C TYR A 58 -10.74 -4.74 -7.95
N SER A 59 -11.32 -3.53 -8.01
CA SER A 59 -12.77 -3.37 -8.12
C SER A 59 -13.37 -3.82 -9.46
N ILE A 60 -12.53 -4.15 -10.45
CA ILE A 60 -12.93 -4.63 -11.78
C ILE A 60 -12.68 -6.13 -11.90
N ASP A 61 -11.46 -6.59 -11.61
CA ASP A 61 -11.04 -7.97 -11.85
C ASP A 61 -11.21 -8.90 -10.64
N ASN A 62 -11.35 -8.34 -9.44
CA ASN A 62 -11.34 -9.05 -8.15
C ASN A 62 -10.03 -9.83 -7.87
N ASP A 63 -8.92 -9.52 -8.55
CA ASP A 63 -7.61 -10.09 -8.26
C ASP A 63 -6.95 -9.32 -7.10
N ARG A 64 -6.90 -9.97 -5.93
CA ARG A 64 -6.44 -9.34 -4.70
C ARG A 64 -4.91 -9.27 -4.57
N LYS A 65 -4.12 -9.83 -5.50
CA LYS A 65 -2.67 -10.00 -5.31
C LYS A 65 -1.91 -8.72 -4.92
N TYR A 66 -2.27 -7.58 -5.51
CA TYR A 66 -1.63 -6.29 -5.18
C TYR A 66 -2.17 -5.68 -3.89
N ILE A 67 -3.48 -5.86 -3.63
CA ILE A 67 -4.12 -5.40 -2.41
C ILE A 67 -3.55 -6.13 -1.20
N ASP A 68 -3.30 -7.43 -1.31
CA ASP A 68 -2.69 -8.23 -0.26
C ASP A 68 -1.31 -7.69 0.16
N ASP A 69 -0.50 -7.26 -0.80
CA ASP A 69 0.81 -6.68 -0.52
C ASP A 69 0.69 -5.29 0.12
N ILE A 70 -0.27 -4.46 -0.29
CA ILE A 70 -0.58 -3.17 0.36
C ILE A 70 -1.09 -3.41 1.79
N GLU A 71 -2.04 -4.31 1.99
CA GLU A 71 -2.62 -4.66 3.28
C GLU A 71 -1.54 -5.15 4.24
N LYS A 72 -0.72 -6.12 3.83
CA LYS A 72 0.40 -6.63 4.63
C LYS A 72 1.43 -5.54 4.92
N SER A 73 1.68 -4.62 3.99
CA SER A 73 2.55 -3.46 4.23
C SER A 73 2.02 -2.60 5.36
N MET A 74 0.72 -2.29 5.36
CA MET A 74 0.11 -1.43 6.38
C MET A 74 -0.03 -2.14 7.73
N ILE A 75 -0.45 -3.41 7.76
CA ILE A 75 -0.51 -4.20 9.01
C ILE A 75 0.89 -4.33 9.62
N HIS A 76 1.92 -4.57 8.79
CA HIS A 76 3.29 -4.62 9.26
C HIS A 76 3.73 -3.26 9.83
N ALA A 77 3.52 -2.16 9.10
CA ALA A 77 3.91 -0.84 9.55
C ALA A 77 3.26 -0.46 10.90
N TRP A 78 2.01 -0.86 11.12
CA TRP A 78 1.29 -0.64 12.38
C TRP A 78 1.85 -1.44 13.57
N SER A 79 2.35 -2.65 13.31
CA SER A 79 2.78 -3.60 14.35
C SER A 79 4.29 -3.63 14.58
N SER A 80 5.07 -2.91 13.76
CA SER A 80 6.53 -2.86 13.81
C SER A 80 7.05 -1.55 14.41
N SER A 81 8.38 -1.37 14.39
CA SER A 81 9.04 -0.13 14.81
C SER A 81 8.79 1.06 13.88
N CYS A 82 8.05 0.89 12.78
CA CYS A 82 7.55 2.00 11.98
C CYS A 82 6.53 2.84 12.78
N HIS A 83 5.71 2.20 13.61
CA HIS A 83 4.71 2.87 14.45
C HIS A 83 5.33 3.47 15.71
N GLN A 84 5.18 4.77 15.88
CA GLN A 84 5.82 5.56 16.94
C GLN A 84 4.91 5.70 18.17
N GLY A 85 5.51 5.98 19.33
CA GLY A 85 4.76 6.17 20.59
C GLY A 85 3.78 7.35 20.60
N ASN A 86 3.91 8.29 19.67
CA ASN A 86 2.95 9.39 19.44
C ASN A 86 1.85 9.02 18.42
N ASN A 87 1.75 7.73 18.05
CA ASN A 87 0.75 7.14 17.17
C ASN A 87 0.85 7.52 15.69
N LEU A 88 1.95 8.18 15.27
CA LEU A 88 2.30 8.41 13.87
C LEU A 88 3.20 7.29 13.34
N LEU A 89 3.31 7.18 12.01
CA LEU A 89 4.16 6.19 11.35
C LEU A 89 5.37 6.87 10.71
N ASN A 90 6.53 6.22 10.74
CA ASN A 90 7.68 6.65 9.96
C ASN A 90 7.43 6.37 8.47
N ASP A 91 6.99 7.41 7.78
CA ASP A 91 6.53 7.39 6.40
C ASP A 91 7.63 7.18 5.33
N ASP A 92 8.90 7.29 5.72
CA ASP A 92 10.04 7.08 4.85
C ASP A 92 10.35 5.59 4.61
N ASP A 93 10.04 4.73 5.59
CA ASP A 93 10.23 3.28 5.50
C ASP A 93 9.20 2.50 6.33
N LEU A 94 8.23 1.89 5.65
CA LEU A 94 7.18 1.09 6.29
C LEU A 94 7.71 -0.21 6.92
N ARG A 95 8.95 -0.62 6.63
CA ARG A 95 9.61 -1.76 7.29
C ARG A 95 9.99 -1.45 8.75
N GLY A 96 9.99 -0.17 9.12
CA GLY A 96 10.51 0.32 10.39
C GLY A 96 12.05 0.37 10.42
N GLY A 97 12.59 0.69 11.60
CA GLY A 97 14.03 0.81 11.82
C GLY A 97 14.64 2.17 11.50
N THR A 98 13.86 3.11 10.94
CA THR A 98 14.25 4.53 10.81
C THR A 98 13.91 5.30 12.08
N THR A 99 14.57 6.45 12.28
CA THR A 99 14.26 7.38 13.36
C THR A 99 13.83 8.73 12.77
N LYS A 100 12.67 9.23 13.18
CA LYS A 100 12.15 10.55 12.83
C LYS A 100 11.72 11.28 14.09
N THR A 101 11.89 12.59 14.08
CA THR A 101 11.44 13.49 15.16
C THR A 101 10.36 14.48 14.70
N SER A 102 9.97 14.42 13.43
CA SER A 102 8.95 15.25 12.81
C SER A 102 8.29 14.49 11.65
N TRP A 103 7.00 14.75 11.43
CA TRP A 103 6.18 14.11 10.40
C TRP A 103 5.33 15.17 9.70
N GLU A 104 5.24 15.07 8.38
CA GLU A 104 4.50 16.02 7.57
C GLU A 104 3.06 15.54 7.32
N ILE A 105 2.11 16.48 7.34
CA ILE A 105 0.69 16.18 7.14
C ILE A 105 0.42 15.50 5.79
N LEU A 106 1.22 15.84 4.76
CA LEU A 106 1.13 15.23 3.43
C LEU A 106 1.34 13.72 3.48
N HIS A 107 2.33 13.25 4.25
CA HIS A 107 2.67 11.84 4.36
C HIS A 107 1.75 11.11 5.32
N GLN A 108 1.47 11.70 6.47
CA GLN A 108 0.61 11.08 7.47
C GLN A 108 -0.83 10.94 6.93
N GLY A 109 -1.36 11.97 6.28
CA GLY A 109 -2.66 11.89 5.59
C GLY A 109 -2.69 10.83 4.49
N ALA A 110 -1.58 10.63 3.77
CA ALA A 110 -1.47 9.59 2.75
C ALA A 110 -1.55 8.17 3.35
N LEU A 111 -0.80 7.89 4.43
CA LEU A 111 -0.88 6.59 5.09
C LEU A 111 -2.26 6.35 5.70
N VAL A 112 -2.89 7.38 6.26
CA VAL A 112 -4.30 7.32 6.74
C VAL A 112 -5.26 6.97 5.60
N GLU A 113 -5.07 7.51 4.39
CA GLU A 113 -5.87 7.13 3.22
C GLU A 113 -5.76 5.64 2.90
N LEU A 114 -4.56 5.05 2.97
CA LEU A 114 -4.37 3.62 2.75
C LEU A 114 -5.14 2.77 3.77
N TYR A 115 -5.04 3.09 5.06
CA TYR A 115 -5.84 2.42 6.09
C TYR A 115 -7.35 2.59 5.84
N ALA A 116 -7.81 3.79 5.47
CA ALA A 116 -9.22 4.04 5.20
C ALA A 116 -9.74 3.22 4.01
N ARG A 117 -8.93 3.04 2.96
CA ARG A 117 -9.28 2.19 1.81
C ARG A 117 -9.35 0.72 2.19
N LEU A 118 -8.43 0.23 3.01
CA LEU A 118 -8.47 -1.15 3.54
C LEU A 118 -9.71 -1.37 4.42
N ALA A 119 -10.06 -0.41 5.27
CA ALA A 119 -11.27 -0.47 6.09
C ALA A 119 -12.57 -0.53 5.26
N VAL A 120 -12.61 0.11 4.09
CA VAL A 120 -13.73 -0.01 3.15
C VAL A 120 -13.85 -1.45 2.60
N LEU A 121 -12.73 -2.10 2.28
CA LEU A 121 -12.72 -3.49 1.83
C LEU A 121 -13.14 -4.45 2.95
N GLU A 122 -12.63 -4.24 4.17
CA GLU A 122 -13.02 -5.02 5.36
C GLU A 122 -14.54 -4.97 5.59
N ARG A 123 -15.14 -3.77 5.54
CA ARG A 123 -16.59 -3.57 5.66
C ARG A 123 -17.37 -4.36 4.62
N GLU A 124 -16.82 -4.54 3.43
CA GLU A 124 -17.44 -5.23 2.30
C GLU A 124 -17.10 -6.72 2.25
N ASN A 125 -16.32 -7.22 3.23
CA ASN A 125 -15.77 -8.59 3.26
C ASN A 125 -15.05 -8.96 1.95
N ARG A 126 -14.35 -7.99 1.38
CA ARG A 126 -13.62 -8.09 0.12
C ARG A 126 -12.13 -8.23 0.36
#